data_AF-A0A6G3X579-F1
#
_entry.id   AF-A0A6G3X579-F1
#
_cell.length_a   1.000
_cell.length_b   1.000
_cell.length_c   1.000
_cell.angle_alpha   90.00
_cell.angle_beta   90.00
_cell.angle_gamma   90.00
#
_symmetry.space_group_name_H-M   'P 1'
#
loop_
_entity.id
_entity.type
_entity.pdbx_description
1 polymer ?
#
loop_
_entity_poly.entity_id
_entity_poly.type
_entity_poly.pdbx_seq_one_letter_code
_entity_poly.pdbx_strand_id
1 'polypeptide(L)'
;GLVRAVTGRAADEPLIPVLRREIHALVRHCAAPGAAPVRSMIESSPSLREYEESMRLRHAESLAAAIAADLGVPETSTACRAIARFAIDAYALAREADDPEGAVDEIFRMIEAAWGASRLA
;
A
#
# COMPACT_ATOMS: atom_id res chain seq x y z
N GLY A 1 6.69 -7.39 2.94
CA GLY A 1 5.59 -6.84 3.76
C GLY A 1 5.91 -5.39 4.03
N LEU A 2 4.98 -4.48 3.75
CA LEU A 2 5.27 -3.04 3.57
C LEU A 2 6.08 -2.40 4.68
N VAL A 3 5.72 -2.61 5.96
CA VAL A 3 6.48 -2.06 7.11
C VAL A 3 7.94 -2.51 7.09
N ARG A 4 8.21 -3.80 6.86
CA ARG A 4 9.57 -4.35 6.82
C ARG A 4 10.38 -3.79 5.65
N ALA A 5 9.71 -3.51 4.53
CA ALA A 5 10.39 -2.94 3.37
C ALA A 5 10.79 -1.49 3.60
N VAL A 6 9.97 -0.72 4.32
CA VAL A 6 10.33 0.64 4.75
C VAL A 6 11.46 0.59 5.77
N THR A 7 11.35 -0.21 6.82
CA THR A 7 12.38 -0.25 7.88
C THR A 7 13.70 -0.90 7.46
N GLY A 8 13.69 -1.68 6.38
CA GLY A 8 14.87 -2.35 5.84
C GLY A 8 15.48 -1.70 4.60
N ARG A 9 14.94 -0.55 4.13
CA ARG A 9 15.48 0.13 2.95
C ARG A 9 16.84 0.74 3.25
N ALA A 10 17.70 0.83 2.24
CA ALA A 10 18.90 1.64 2.35
C ALA A 10 18.52 3.13 2.37
N ALA A 11 19.31 3.96 3.06
CA ALA A 11 18.98 5.38 3.24
C ALA A 11 18.86 6.14 1.90
N ASP A 12 19.62 5.72 0.89
CA ASP A 12 19.63 6.23 -0.48
C ASP A 12 18.57 5.60 -1.39
N GLU A 13 17.89 4.55 -0.96
CA GLU A 13 16.85 3.89 -1.75
C GLU A 13 15.52 4.70 -1.65
N PRO A 14 14.96 5.19 -2.75
CA PRO A 14 13.75 6.02 -2.68
C PRO A 14 12.53 5.26 -2.17
N LEU A 15 11.76 5.88 -1.27
CA LEU A 15 10.63 5.26 -0.56
C LEU A 15 9.53 4.73 -1.51
N ILE A 16 9.09 5.53 -2.48
CA ILE A 16 7.96 5.17 -3.33
C ILE A 16 8.27 3.96 -4.23
N PRO A 17 9.45 3.87 -4.89
CA PRO A 17 9.88 2.65 -5.58
C PRO A 17 9.93 1.39 -4.69
N VAL A 18 10.35 1.50 -3.43
CA VAL A 18 10.34 0.38 -2.46
C VAL A 18 8.91 -0.11 -2.23
N LEU A 19 7.99 0.83 -1.94
CA LEU A 19 6.58 0.50 -1.74
C LEU A 19 5.97 -0.13 -2.99
N ARG A 20 6.27 0.41 -4.19
CA ARG A 20 5.78 -0.14 -5.47
C ARG A 20 6.19 -1.60 -5.65
N ARG A 21 7.46 -1.91 -5.41
CA ARG A 21 8.00 -3.28 -5.53
C ARG A 21 7.29 -4.25 -4.57
N GLU A 22 7.04 -3.81 -3.34
CA GLU A 22 6.32 -4.64 -2.36
C GLU A 22 4.85 -4.85 -2.72
N ILE A 23 4.15 -3.82 -3.19
CA ILE A 23 2.75 -3.97 -3.64
C ILE A 23 2.68 -4.93 -4.82
N HIS A 24 3.62 -4.83 -5.77
CA HIS A 24 3.76 -5.81 -6.85
C HIS A 24 3.92 -7.24 -6.34
N ALA A 25 4.77 -7.47 -5.34
CA ALA A 25 4.95 -8.78 -4.74
C ALA A 25 3.67 -9.30 -4.07
N LEU A 26 2.94 -8.42 -3.37
CA LEU A 26 1.65 -8.76 -2.74
C LEU A 26 0.57 -9.07 -3.77
N VAL A 27 0.44 -8.26 -4.82
CA VAL A 27 -0.53 -8.46 -5.89
C VAL A 27 -0.25 -9.77 -6.62
N ARG A 28 1.00 -10.06 -7.00
CA ARG A 28 1.34 -11.35 -7.64
C ARG A 28 1.02 -12.55 -6.77
N HIS A 29 1.21 -12.44 -5.45
CA HIS A 29 0.90 -13.52 -4.52
C HIS A 29 -0.62 -13.74 -4.36
N CYS A 30 -1.40 -12.67 -4.34
CA CYS A 30 -2.85 -12.72 -4.07
C CYS A 30 -3.73 -12.74 -5.33
N ALA A 31 -3.20 -12.42 -6.51
CA ALA A 31 -3.88 -12.56 -7.80
C ALA A 31 -3.74 -13.98 -8.39
N ALA A 32 -3.06 -14.89 -7.69
CA ALA A 32 -2.96 -16.28 -8.10
C ALA A 32 -4.37 -16.91 -8.26
N PRO A 33 -4.61 -17.77 -9.27
CA PRO A 33 -5.95 -18.30 -9.58
C PRO A 33 -6.69 -18.95 -8.40
N GLY A 34 -5.96 -19.45 -7.39
CA GLY A 34 -6.53 -20.04 -6.17
C GLY A 34 -7.17 -19.05 -5.19
N ALA A 35 -6.99 -17.73 -5.37
CA ALA A 35 -7.53 -16.71 -4.47
C ALA A 35 -8.95 -16.22 -4.87
N ALA A 36 -9.40 -16.54 -6.09
CA ALA A 36 -10.69 -16.07 -6.61
C ALA A 36 -11.93 -16.51 -5.80
N PRO A 37 -12.02 -17.76 -5.28
CA PRO A 37 -13.18 -18.18 -4.47
C PRO A 37 -13.28 -17.42 -3.14
N VAL A 38 -12.14 -17.18 -2.48
CA VAL A 38 -12.07 -16.43 -1.22
C VAL A 38 -12.46 -14.97 -1.44
N ARG A 39 -11.99 -14.36 -2.54
CA ARG A 39 -12.36 -12.99 -2.92
C ARG A 39 -13.87 -12.86 -3.15
N SER A 40 -14.48 -13.77 -3.90
CA SER A 40 -15.93 -13.76 -4.14
C SER A 40 -16.75 -13.89 -2.85
N MET A 41 -16.32 -14.72 -1.89
CA MET A 41 -16.95 -14.80 -0.57
C MET A 41 -16.91 -13.47 0.19
N ILE A 42 -15.75 -12.79 0.19
CA ILE A 42 -15.59 -11.50 0.87
C ILE A 42 -16.46 -10.44 0.20
N GLU A 43 -16.46 -10.35 -1.13
CA GLU A 43 -17.28 -9.38 -1.88
C GLU A 43 -18.78 -9.57 -1.66
N SER A 44 -19.23 -10.83 -1.52
CA SER A 44 -20.63 -11.17 -1.27
C SER A 44 -21.11 -10.92 0.17
N SER A 45 -20.20 -10.56 1.09
CA SER A 45 -20.49 -10.40 2.52
C SER A 45 -20.14 -8.99 3.02
N PRO A 46 -21.15 -8.16 3.33
CA PRO A 46 -20.93 -6.81 3.85
C PRO A 46 -20.06 -6.78 5.12
N SER A 47 -20.27 -7.72 6.04
CA SER A 47 -19.50 -7.79 7.29
C SER A 47 -18.03 -8.17 7.08
N LEU A 48 -17.71 -8.99 6.07
CA LEU A 48 -16.33 -9.31 5.73
C LEU A 48 -15.63 -8.11 5.06
N ARG A 49 -16.34 -7.33 4.24
CA ARG A 49 -15.80 -6.10 3.65
C ARG A 49 -15.48 -5.04 4.70
N GLU A 50 -16.40 -4.80 5.64
CA GLU A 50 -16.17 -3.86 6.74
C GLU A 50 -14.98 -4.29 7.60
N TYR A 51 -14.85 -5.59 7.86
CA TYR A 51 -13.69 -6.13 8.57
C TYR A 51 -12.40 -5.91 7.79
N GLU A 52 -12.36 -6.20 6.47
CA GLU A 52 -11.20 -5.96 5.62
C GLU A 52 -10.80 -4.47 5.60
N GLU A 53 -11.77 -3.56 5.53
CA GLU A 53 -11.54 -2.11 5.61
C GLU A 53 -10.90 -1.70 6.94
N SER A 54 -11.39 -2.24 8.05
CA SER A 54 -10.81 -2.03 9.38
C SER A 54 -9.39 -2.59 9.48
N MET A 55 -9.14 -3.79 8.93
CA MET A 55 -7.79 -4.34 8.83
C MET A 55 -6.87 -3.40 8.04
N ARG A 56 -7.31 -2.91 6.87
CA ARG A 56 -6.51 -2.01 6.03
C ARG A 56 -6.14 -0.73 6.76
N LEU A 57 -7.06 -0.15 7.54
CA LEU A 57 -6.77 1.07 8.31
C LEU A 57 -5.63 0.85 9.31
N ARG A 58 -5.66 -0.24 10.07
CA ARG A 58 -4.60 -0.57 11.05
C ARG A 58 -3.24 -0.82 10.39
N HIS A 59 -3.24 -1.44 9.20
CA HIS A 59 -2.01 -1.62 8.41
C HIS A 59 -1.47 -0.29 7.90
N ALA A 60 -2.34 0.62 7.45
CA ALA A 60 -1.96 1.96 7.03
C ALA A 60 -1.36 2.78 8.18
N GLU A 61 -1.93 2.69 9.39
CA GLU A 61 -1.38 3.34 10.60
C GLU A 61 0.01 2.82 10.93
N SER A 62 0.20 1.50 10.92
CA SER A 62 1.50 0.87 11.18
C SER A 62 2.55 1.28 10.13
N LEU A 63 2.15 1.36 8.85
CA LEU A 63 3.00 1.80 7.77
C LEU A 63 3.36 3.29 7.88
N ALA A 64 2.40 4.13 8.26
CA ALA A 64 2.64 5.56 8.47
C ALA A 64 3.67 5.81 9.57
N ALA A 65 3.58 5.09 10.69
CA ALA A 65 4.57 5.15 11.77
C ALA A 65 5.96 4.72 11.30
N ALA A 66 6.05 3.65 10.51
CA ALA A 66 7.33 3.18 9.94
C ALA A 66 7.95 4.21 8.99
N ILE A 67 7.15 4.84 8.12
CA ILE A 67 7.61 5.91 7.21
C ILE A 67 8.09 7.12 8.02
N ALA A 68 7.33 7.54 9.04
CA ALA A 68 7.71 8.68 9.86
C ALA A 68 9.03 8.45 10.61
N ALA A 69 9.22 7.26 11.17
CA ALA A 69 10.44 6.86 11.84
C ALA A 69 11.64 6.82 10.88
N ASP A 70 11.46 6.25 9.68
CA ASP A 70 12.48 6.17 8.64
C ASP A 70 12.93 7.57 8.15
N LEU A 71 12.00 8.52 8.04
CA LEU A 71 12.29 9.89 7.62
C LEU A 71 12.70 10.83 8.77
N GLY A 72 12.67 10.36 10.03
CA GLY A 72 12.97 11.18 11.21
C GLY A 72 11.97 12.31 11.45
N VAL A 73 10.71 12.14 11.05
CA VAL A 73 9.64 13.15 11.18
C VAL A 73 8.59 12.72 12.22
N PRO A 74 7.73 13.63 12.71
CA PRO A 74 6.67 13.28 13.63
C PRO A 74 5.69 12.25 13.03
N GLU A 75 5.26 11.27 13.83
CA GLU A 75 4.27 10.25 13.44
C GLU A 75 2.92 10.84 12.98
N THR A 76 2.62 12.06 13.43
CA THR A 76 1.41 12.81 13.04
C THR A 76 1.51 13.45 11.65
N SER A 77 2.62 13.27 10.94
CA SER A 77 2.83 13.78 9.58
C SER A 77 1.71 13.37 8.63
N THR A 78 0.99 14.38 8.13
CA THR A 78 -0.09 14.19 7.14
C THR A 78 0.42 13.48 5.89
N ALA A 79 1.63 13.80 5.42
CA ALA A 79 2.20 13.18 4.24
C ALA A 79 2.47 11.68 4.45
N CYS A 80 3.07 11.29 5.58
CA CYS A 80 3.33 9.87 5.88
C CYS A 80 2.02 9.08 6.01
N ARG A 81 1.01 9.64 6.66
CA ARG A 81 -0.33 9.04 6.79
C ARG A 81 -1.03 8.89 5.44
N ALA A 82 -0.98 9.93 4.59
CA ALA A 82 -1.59 9.91 3.27
C ALA A 82 -0.93 8.87 2.35
N ILE A 83 0.41 8.86 2.27
CA ILE A 83 1.15 7.90 1.45
C ILE A 83 0.92 6.46 1.91
N ALA A 84 0.94 6.22 3.22
CA ALA A 84 0.65 4.90 3.76
C ALA A 84 -0.76 4.42 3.36
N ARG A 85 -1.76 5.31 3.43
CA ARG A 85 -3.11 4.99 3.00
C ARG A 85 -3.19 4.70 1.50
N PHE A 86 -2.58 5.54 0.67
CA PHE A 86 -2.55 5.34 -0.78
C PHE A 86 -1.88 4.03 -1.17
N ALA A 87 -0.75 3.67 -0.53
CA ALA A 87 -0.07 2.41 -0.80
C ALA A 87 -0.92 1.18 -0.42
N ILE A 88 -1.63 1.24 0.71
CA ILE A 88 -2.53 0.14 1.13
C ILE A 88 -3.74 0.03 0.21
N ASP A 89 -4.34 1.16 -0.17
CA ASP A 89 -5.50 1.18 -1.08
C ASP A 89 -5.09 0.80 -2.52
N ALA A 90 -3.84 1.06 -2.93
CA ALA A 90 -3.31 0.62 -4.23
C ALA A 90 -3.37 -0.90 -4.40
N TYR A 91 -3.06 -1.67 -3.36
CA TYR A 91 -3.19 -3.13 -3.40
C TYR A 91 -4.65 -3.55 -3.61
N ALA A 92 -5.59 -2.89 -2.93
CA ALA A 92 -7.02 -3.19 -3.03
C ALA A 92 -7.58 -2.90 -4.42
N LEU A 93 -7.20 -1.76 -5.02
CA LEU A 93 -7.63 -1.42 -6.37
C LEU A 93 -6.98 -2.34 -7.42
N ALA A 94 -5.68 -2.60 -7.30
CA ALA A 94 -4.97 -3.42 -8.27
C ALA A 94 -5.46 -4.87 -8.30
N ARG A 95 -5.78 -5.48 -7.16
CA ARG A 95 -6.29 -6.86 -7.12
C ARG A 95 -7.69 -7.00 -7.74
N GLU A 96 -8.43 -5.92 -7.93
CA GLU A 96 -9.76 -5.91 -8.56
C GLU A 96 -9.69 -5.60 -10.07
N ALA A 97 -8.55 -5.15 -10.57
CA ALA A 97 -8.35 -4.82 -11.97
C ALA A 97 -8.16 -6.06 -12.85
N ASP A 98 -8.53 -5.94 -14.12
CA ASP A 98 -8.31 -6.97 -15.15
C ASP A 98 -6.81 -7.19 -15.44
N ASP A 99 -6.01 -6.12 -15.31
CA ASP A 99 -4.54 -6.16 -15.33
C ASP A 99 -3.99 -5.64 -13.99
N PRO A 100 -3.79 -6.52 -13.00
CA PRO A 100 -3.35 -6.12 -11.67
C PRO A 100 -1.97 -5.45 -11.67
N GLU A 101 -1.01 -5.93 -12.46
CA GLU A 101 0.34 -5.36 -12.47
C GLU A 101 0.35 -3.99 -13.16
N GLY A 102 -0.38 -3.83 -14.27
CA GLY A 102 -0.57 -2.54 -14.93
C GLY A 102 -1.29 -1.52 -14.03
N ALA A 103 -2.28 -1.96 -13.25
CA ALA A 103 -2.96 -1.11 -12.28
C ALA A 103 -2.03 -0.62 -11.16
N VAL A 104 -1.15 -1.48 -10.62
CA VAL A 104 -0.13 -1.04 -9.65
C VAL A 104 0.74 0.05 -10.27
N ASP A 105 1.19 -0.13 -11.50
CA ASP A 105 2.06 0.83 -12.18
C ASP A 105 1.40 2.18 -12.45
N GLU A 106 0.11 2.19 -12.78
CA GLU A 106 -0.66 3.41 -12.93
C GLU A 106 -0.86 4.13 -11.59
N ILE A 107 -1.27 3.41 -10.56
CA ILE A 107 -1.52 3.98 -9.23
C ILE A 107 -0.22 4.56 -8.65
N PHE A 108 0.89 3.83 -8.76
CA PHE A 108 2.16 4.31 -8.20
C PHE A 108 2.75 5.51 -8.94
N ARG A 109 2.43 5.72 -10.24
CA ARG A 109 2.76 7.00 -10.90
C ARG A 109 2.03 8.18 -10.25
N MET A 110 0.77 8.00 -9.86
CA MET A 110 0.01 9.03 -9.15
C MET A 110 0.53 9.23 -7.71
N ILE A 111 0.87 8.16 -7.01
CA ILE A 111 1.45 8.23 -5.66
C ILE A 111 2.81 8.95 -5.68
N GLU A 112 3.67 8.67 -6.66
CA GLU A 112 4.96 9.34 -6.83
C GLU A 112 4.78 10.85 -7.03
N ALA A 113 3.81 11.26 -7.86
CA ALA A 113 3.49 12.67 -8.06
C ALA A 113 2.96 13.33 -6.76
N ALA A 114 2.10 12.63 -6.02
CA ALA A 114 1.60 13.11 -4.73
C ALA A 114 2.73 13.23 -3.68
N TRP A 115 3.68 12.29 -3.70
CA TRP A 115 4.87 12.34 -2.84
C TRP A 115 5.74 13.55 -3.17
N GLY A 116 6.04 13.78 -4.45
CA GLY A 116 6.82 14.93 -4.91
C GLY A 116 6.17 16.29 -4.62
N ALA A 117 4.85 16.33 -4.43
CA ALA A 117 4.14 17.53 -3.97
C ALA A 117 4.23 17.77 -2.46
N SER A 118 4.72 16.78 -1.70
CA SER A 118 4.93 16.90 -0.25
C SER A 118 6.23 17.63 0.07
N ARG A 119 6.35 18.13 1.30
CA ARG A 119 7.59 18.76 1.80
C ARG A 119 8.65 17.74 2.28
N LEU A 120 8.39 16.45 2.08
CA LEU A 120 9.23 15.35 2.58
C LEU A 120 9.96 14.59 1.47
N ALA A 121 9.68 14.91 0.21
CA ALA A 121 10.29 14.29 -0.96
C ALA A 121 11.72 14.78 -1.21
#